data_AF-A0A2S5N2W7-F1
#
_entry.id   AF-A0A2S5N2W7-F1
#
_cell.length_a   1.000
_cell.length_b   1.000
_cell.length_c   1.000
_cell.angle_alpha   90.00
_cell.angle_beta   90.00
_cell.angle_gamma   90.00
#
_symmetry.space_group_name_H-M   'P 1'
#
loop_
_entity.id
_entity.type
_entity.pdbx_description
1 polymer ?
#
loop_
_entity_poly.entity_id
_entity_poly.type
_entity_poly.pdbx_seq_one_letter_code
_entity_poly.pdbx_strand_id
1 'polypeptide(L)'
;MSQNPLLFFSGLPKFDEVKPEHISPAVDSLIEEGRALVEQLATSTDTPTWENFALKLEDHSEKLARAWSQVGHMNAVVNSPELREAYNDNLAKLTDYGSDISQDERLYAKFKAIQAGSGFAKLTPTQQTIINHEVRDFKLGGAELPAEQKARFKTVSEELSKLGSKFEENIMDNTNDFKYIVENLADLAGLPEDAIEAAADAAKKEDNKGYQFSLHFPSYMPVLQYADNRALRETLYRAYATRASELSKPEWDNTGLISDILKLKQEEAQMLGFKNFAELSLATKMADTPKQVTDFLDTLAKRAKPYAEKDMQELLAYAKKLGINDMQAWDVAYV
;
A
#
# COMPACT_ATOMS: atom_id res chain seq x y z
N MET A 1 -6.59 -1.28 -35.04
CA MET A 1 -5.64 -1.40 -33.91
C MET A 1 -6.49 -1.45 -32.67
N SER A 2 -6.47 -2.57 -31.93
CA SER A 2 -7.21 -2.66 -30.67
C SER A 2 -6.68 -1.57 -29.74
N GLN A 3 -7.51 -0.61 -29.32
CA GLN A 3 -7.11 0.40 -28.34
C GLN A 3 -6.73 -0.33 -27.04
N ASN A 4 -5.54 -0.03 -26.51
CA ASN A 4 -5.12 -0.57 -25.22
C ASN A 4 -6.15 -0.13 -24.15
N PRO A 5 -6.78 -1.07 -23.40
CA PRO A 5 -7.87 -0.74 -22.47
C PRO A 5 -7.41 0.17 -21.32
N LEU A 6 -6.12 0.17 -20.97
CA LEU A 6 -5.56 1.07 -19.96
C LEU A 6 -5.46 2.53 -20.43
N LEU A 7 -5.55 2.77 -21.74
CA LEU A 7 -5.58 4.11 -22.34
C LEU A 7 -7.02 4.59 -22.63
N PHE A 8 -8.03 3.86 -22.15
CA PHE A 8 -9.42 4.26 -22.24
C PHE A 8 -9.82 5.18 -21.09
N PHE A 9 -9.77 6.49 -21.33
CA PHE A 9 -10.06 7.50 -20.30
C PHE A 9 -11.51 8.00 -20.29
N SER A 10 -12.38 7.44 -21.14
CA SER A 10 -13.78 7.86 -21.27
C SER A 10 -14.72 6.94 -20.48
N GLY A 11 -15.03 7.28 -19.23
CA GLY A 11 -15.93 6.46 -18.39
C GLY A 11 -15.19 5.52 -17.44
N LEU A 12 -15.80 4.35 -17.17
CA LEU A 12 -15.31 3.39 -16.17
C LEU A 12 -14.15 2.52 -16.71
N PRO A 13 -13.23 2.08 -15.83
CA PRO A 13 -12.22 1.06 -16.15
C PRO A 13 -12.80 -0.20 -16.79
N LYS A 14 -12.11 -0.72 -17.81
CA LYS A 14 -12.49 -1.94 -18.56
C LYS A 14 -11.76 -3.17 -18.02
N PHE A 15 -11.96 -3.50 -16.74
CA PHE A 15 -11.21 -4.57 -16.06
C PHE A 15 -11.31 -5.94 -16.74
N ASP A 16 -12.42 -6.22 -17.42
CA ASP A 16 -12.67 -7.43 -18.18
C ASP A 16 -11.81 -7.55 -19.46
N GLU A 17 -11.28 -6.43 -19.96
CA GLU A 17 -10.41 -6.38 -21.15
C GLU A 17 -8.92 -6.26 -20.80
N VAL A 18 -8.57 -5.84 -19.58
CA VAL A 18 -7.17 -5.63 -19.17
C VAL A 18 -6.45 -6.97 -18.99
N LYS A 19 -5.24 -7.06 -19.55
CA LYS A 19 -4.37 -8.24 -19.49
C LYS A 19 -2.93 -7.81 -19.20
N PRO A 20 -2.07 -8.69 -18.67
CA PRO A 20 -0.67 -8.35 -18.38
C PRO A 20 0.07 -7.75 -19.57
N GLU A 21 -0.15 -8.26 -20.79
CA GLU A 21 0.50 -7.76 -22.01
C GLU A 21 0.12 -6.31 -22.39
N HIS A 22 -0.95 -5.76 -21.81
CA HIS A 22 -1.36 -4.38 -22.04
C HIS A 22 -0.60 -3.37 -21.17
N ILE A 23 0.02 -3.82 -20.06
CA ILE A 23 0.57 -2.93 -19.03
C ILE A 23 1.77 -2.15 -19.57
N SER A 24 2.82 -2.85 -19.99
CA SER A 24 4.06 -2.19 -20.45
C SER A 24 3.81 -1.23 -21.62
N PRO A 25 3.07 -1.60 -22.69
CA PRO A 25 2.80 -0.67 -23.78
C PRO A 25 2.03 0.59 -23.36
N ALA A 26 1.08 0.48 -22.41
CA ALA A 26 0.35 1.65 -21.90
C ALA A 26 1.25 2.56 -21.06
N VAL A 27 2.01 1.98 -20.13
CA VAL A 27 2.92 2.72 -19.25
C VAL A 27 4.01 3.39 -20.05
N ASP A 28 4.64 2.69 -21.00
CA ASP A 28 5.70 3.24 -21.85
C ASP A 28 5.19 4.42 -22.69
N SER A 29 4.00 4.29 -23.30
CA SER A 29 3.37 5.38 -24.05
C SER A 29 3.11 6.61 -23.19
N LEU A 30 2.58 6.42 -21.97
CA LEU A 30 2.26 7.54 -21.07
C LEU A 30 3.51 8.21 -20.51
N ILE A 31 4.57 7.45 -20.21
CA ILE A 31 5.87 7.98 -19.80
C ILE A 31 6.50 8.78 -20.95
N GLU A 32 6.46 8.27 -22.19
CA GLU A 32 6.99 8.97 -23.36
C GLU A 32 6.27 10.29 -23.61
N GLU A 33 4.93 10.28 -23.62
CA GLU A 33 4.10 11.50 -23.71
C GLU A 33 4.44 12.49 -22.59
N GLY A 34 4.66 11.97 -21.37
CA GLY A 34 4.97 12.78 -20.20
C GLY A 34 6.34 13.43 -20.26
N ARG A 35 7.37 12.69 -20.66
CA ARG A 35 8.72 13.21 -20.85
C ARG A 35 8.74 14.30 -21.94
N ALA A 36 8.02 14.10 -23.05
CA ALA A 36 7.89 15.10 -24.11
C ALA A 36 7.20 16.37 -23.62
N LEU A 37 6.10 16.23 -22.85
CA LEU A 37 5.39 17.36 -22.26
C LEU A 37 6.26 18.13 -21.27
N VAL A 38 6.95 17.41 -20.37
CA VAL A 38 7.88 18.01 -19.39
C VAL A 38 8.94 18.83 -20.12
N GLU A 39 9.58 18.29 -21.16
CA GLU A 39 10.60 19.02 -21.89
C GLU A 39 10.05 20.28 -22.58
N GLN A 40 8.87 20.17 -23.22
CA GLN A 40 8.19 21.32 -23.82
C GLN A 40 7.89 22.42 -22.78
N LEU A 41 7.38 22.05 -21.61
CA LEU A 41 6.99 23.00 -20.56
C LEU A 41 8.20 23.60 -19.85
N ALA A 42 9.22 22.78 -19.58
CA ALA A 42 10.46 23.17 -18.92
C ALA A 42 11.28 24.17 -19.75
N THR A 43 11.30 24.00 -21.08
CA THR A 43 12.06 24.88 -22.00
C THR A 43 11.28 26.07 -22.54
N SER A 44 9.95 26.11 -22.33
CA SER A 44 9.14 27.27 -22.73
C SER A 44 9.63 28.56 -22.07
N THR A 45 9.80 29.60 -22.90
CA THR A 45 10.18 30.96 -22.48
C THR A 45 8.98 31.80 -22.02
N ASP A 46 7.76 31.28 -22.18
CA ASP A 46 6.56 31.97 -21.73
C ASP A 46 6.53 32.05 -20.20
N THR A 47 5.92 33.12 -19.68
CA THR A 47 5.68 33.21 -18.24
C THR A 47 4.73 32.08 -17.82
N PRO A 48 5.09 31.24 -16.84
CA PRO A 48 4.25 30.12 -16.43
C PRO A 48 2.99 30.63 -15.72
N THR A 49 1.87 30.01 -16.04
CA THR A 49 0.53 30.30 -15.50
C THR A 49 -0.16 28.99 -15.16
N TRP A 50 -1.34 29.07 -14.54
CA TRP A 50 -2.16 27.88 -14.33
C TRP A 50 -2.47 27.19 -15.67
N GLU A 51 -2.94 27.96 -16.66
CA GLU A 51 -3.49 27.43 -17.92
C GLU A 51 -2.42 26.89 -18.86
N ASN A 52 -1.27 27.57 -18.95
CA ASN A 52 -0.23 27.19 -19.92
C ASN A 52 0.81 26.19 -19.38
N PHE A 53 0.83 25.94 -18.06
CA PHE A 53 1.82 25.12 -17.39
C PHE A 53 1.20 24.11 -16.41
N ALA A 54 0.64 24.57 -15.28
CA ALA A 54 0.24 23.68 -14.19
C ALA A 54 -0.88 22.71 -14.61
N LEU A 55 -1.93 23.22 -15.27
CA LEU A 55 -3.06 22.42 -15.74
C LEU A 55 -2.63 21.33 -16.73
N LYS A 56 -1.65 21.62 -17.59
CA LYS A 56 -1.16 20.64 -18.58
C LYS A 56 -0.42 19.48 -17.92
N LEU A 57 0.39 19.75 -16.89
CA LEU A 57 1.05 18.71 -16.10
C LEU A 57 0.02 17.88 -15.34
N GLU A 58 -1.00 18.51 -14.77
CA GLU A 58 -2.10 17.83 -14.06
C GLU A 58 -2.88 16.90 -15.00
N ASP A 59 -3.28 17.39 -16.18
CA ASP A 59 -4.03 16.61 -17.18
C ASP A 59 -3.25 15.36 -17.64
N HIS A 60 -1.92 15.45 -17.74
CA HIS A 60 -1.08 14.30 -18.08
C HIS A 60 -0.92 13.34 -16.89
N SER A 61 -0.64 13.89 -15.71
CA SER A 61 -0.49 13.10 -14.47
C SER A 61 -1.76 12.30 -14.16
N GLU A 62 -2.94 12.87 -14.42
CA GLU A 62 -4.23 12.17 -14.28
C GLU A 62 -4.31 10.92 -15.17
N LYS A 63 -3.89 11.01 -16.44
CA LYS A 63 -3.89 9.86 -17.37
C LYS A 63 -3.03 8.72 -16.85
N LEU A 64 -1.81 9.05 -16.39
CA LEU A 64 -0.89 8.07 -15.83
C LEU A 64 -1.45 7.44 -14.55
N ALA A 65 -1.97 8.27 -13.63
CA ALA A 65 -2.58 7.81 -12.40
C ALA A 65 -3.79 6.90 -12.66
N ARG A 66 -4.63 7.22 -13.64
CA ARG A 66 -5.80 6.40 -14.01
C ARG A 66 -5.41 5.06 -14.62
N ALA A 67 -4.38 5.02 -15.48
CA ALA A 67 -3.88 3.76 -16.02
C ALA A 67 -3.25 2.91 -14.92
N TRP A 68 -2.37 3.49 -14.10
CA TRP A 68 -1.65 2.76 -13.06
C TRP A 68 -2.55 2.30 -11.90
N SER A 69 -3.57 3.09 -11.54
CA SER A 69 -4.55 2.69 -10.52
C SER A 69 -5.30 1.41 -10.89
N GLN A 70 -5.60 1.20 -12.19
CA GLN A 70 -6.25 -0.03 -12.65
C GLN A 70 -5.31 -1.23 -12.48
N VAL A 71 -4.05 -1.07 -12.87
CA VAL A 71 -3.02 -2.10 -12.76
C VAL A 71 -2.74 -2.47 -11.29
N GLY A 72 -2.58 -1.46 -10.43
CA GLY A 72 -2.39 -1.66 -8.99
C GLY A 72 -3.61 -2.32 -8.32
N HIS A 73 -4.83 -1.96 -8.73
CA HIS A 73 -6.03 -2.64 -8.23
C HIS A 73 -6.04 -4.13 -8.63
N MET A 74 -5.79 -4.45 -9.90
CA MET A 74 -5.74 -5.83 -10.36
C MET A 74 -4.65 -6.64 -9.65
N ASN A 75 -3.46 -6.04 -9.44
CA ASN A 75 -2.38 -6.66 -8.68
C ASN A 75 -2.81 -7.02 -7.25
N ALA A 76 -3.71 -6.25 -6.64
CA ALA A 76 -4.20 -6.47 -5.29
C ALA A 76 -5.37 -7.48 -5.18
N VAL A 77 -6.23 -7.60 -6.20
CA VAL A 77 -7.48 -8.39 -6.09
C VAL A 77 -7.55 -9.62 -6.99
N VAL A 78 -6.74 -9.68 -8.05
CA VAL A 78 -6.69 -10.78 -9.03
C VAL A 78 -5.25 -11.05 -9.47
N ASN A 79 -4.31 -11.09 -8.51
CA ASN A 79 -2.90 -11.34 -8.76
C ASN A 79 -2.66 -12.66 -9.53
N SER A 80 -1.75 -12.63 -10.50
CA SER A 80 -1.18 -13.82 -11.15
C SER A 80 0.33 -13.63 -11.30
N PRO A 81 1.11 -14.71 -11.55
CA PRO A 81 2.55 -14.58 -11.82
C PRO A 81 2.86 -13.60 -12.95
N GLU A 82 2.10 -13.67 -14.05
CA GLU A 82 2.28 -12.79 -15.22
C GLU A 82 1.90 -11.34 -14.92
N LEU A 83 0.81 -11.14 -14.16
CA LEU A 83 0.40 -9.80 -13.74
C LEU A 83 1.41 -9.18 -12.77
N ARG A 84 1.97 -9.98 -11.85
CA ARG A 84 2.98 -9.55 -10.88
C ARG A 84 4.29 -9.16 -11.56
N GLU A 85 4.75 -9.96 -12.51
CA GLU A 85 5.93 -9.65 -13.34
C GLU A 85 5.72 -8.33 -14.08
N ALA A 86 4.59 -8.20 -14.80
CA ALA A 86 4.25 -6.97 -15.51
C ALA A 86 4.09 -5.76 -14.57
N TYR A 87 3.55 -5.94 -13.37
CA TYR A 87 3.45 -4.89 -12.35
C TYR A 87 4.85 -4.43 -11.92
N ASN A 88 5.73 -5.35 -11.51
CA ASN A 88 7.05 -5.00 -10.98
C ASN A 88 7.96 -4.33 -12.03
N ASP A 89 7.94 -4.81 -13.27
CA ASP A 89 8.70 -4.20 -14.37
C ASP A 89 8.31 -2.75 -14.60
N ASN A 90 7.01 -2.43 -14.47
CA ASN A 90 6.50 -1.09 -14.71
C ASN A 90 6.54 -0.20 -13.46
N LEU A 91 6.47 -0.77 -12.25
CA LEU A 91 6.68 -0.05 -11.01
C LEU A 91 8.08 0.60 -10.98
N ALA A 92 9.11 -0.12 -11.45
CA ALA A 92 10.47 0.42 -11.56
C ALA A 92 10.53 1.62 -12.51
N LYS A 93 9.93 1.51 -13.70
CA LYS A 93 9.87 2.61 -14.69
C LYS A 93 9.14 3.83 -14.16
N LEU A 94 8.04 3.63 -13.44
CA LEU A 94 7.25 4.72 -12.84
C LEU A 94 7.99 5.39 -11.68
N THR A 95 8.72 4.61 -10.88
CA THR A 95 9.56 5.15 -9.80
C THR A 95 10.69 6.00 -10.37
N ASP A 96 11.33 5.56 -11.45
CA ASP A 96 12.34 6.31 -12.19
C ASP A 96 11.76 7.61 -12.78
N TYR A 97 10.64 7.52 -13.49
CA TYR A 97 9.95 8.68 -14.09
C TYR A 97 9.49 9.70 -13.05
N GLY A 98 8.89 9.24 -11.94
CA GLY A 98 8.47 10.11 -10.85
C GLY A 98 9.66 10.82 -10.17
N SER A 99 10.78 10.11 -9.99
CA SER A 99 12.02 10.70 -9.47
C SER A 99 12.55 11.79 -10.40
N ASP A 100 12.60 11.52 -11.71
CA ASP A 100 13.04 12.49 -12.72
C ASP A 100 12.19 13.77 -12.69
N ILE A 101 10.85 13.65 -12.60
CA ILE A 101 9.95 14.81 -12.49
C ILE A 101 10.21 15.56 -11.19
N SER A 102 10.19 14.87 -10.06
CA SER A 102 10.26 15.49 -8.73
C SER A 102 11.58 16.23 -8.47
N GLN A 103 12.64 15.89 -9.21
CA GLN A 103 13.95 16.51 -9.13
C GLN A 103 14.24 17.52 -10.26
N ASP A 104 13.32 17.70 -11.23
CA ASP A 104 13.48 18.66 -12.32
C ASP A 104 13.37 20.10 -11.80
N GLU A 105 14.53 20.74 -11.62
CA GLU A 105 14.64 22.11 -11.14
C GLU A 105 13.93 23.14 -12.03
N ARG A 106 13.76 22.84 -13.33
CA ARG A 106 13.11 23.74 -14.29
C ARG A 106 11.62 23.78 -14.02
N LEU A 107 11.00 22.63 -13.77
CA LEU A 107 9.58 22.55 -13.36
C LEU A 107 9.39 23.20 -12.00
N TYR A 108 10.26 22.88 -11.04
CA TYR A 108 10.20 23.45 -9.70
C TYR A 108 10.29 24.99 -9.71
N ALA A 109 11.20 25.55 -10.51
CA ALA A 109 11.34 26.99 -10.68
C ALA A 109 10.06 27.61 -11.26
N LYS A 110 9.38 26.95 -12.20
CA LYS A 110 8.12 27.43 -12.78
C LYS A 110 6.97 27.41 -11.78
N PHE A 111 6.83 26.37 -10.96
CA PHE A 111 5.84 26.37 -9.88
C PHE A 111 6.10 27.47 -8.85
N LYS A 112 7.35 27.68 -8.44
CA LYS A 112 7.72 28.81 -7.57
C LYS A 112 7.42 30.17 -8.20
N ALA A 113 7.65 30.32 -9.51
CA ALA A 113 7.34 31.55 -10.22
C ALA A 113 5.83 31.84 -10.25
N ILE A 114 4.99 30.80 -10.42
CA ILE A 114 3.54 30.94 -10.29
C ILE A 114 3.18 31.35 -8.86
N GLN A 115 3.69 30.66 -7.84
CA GLN A 115 3.40 30.92 -6.43
C GLN A 115 3.79 32.34 -5.98
N ALA A 116 4.96 32.82 -6.40
CA ALA A 116 5.46 34.16 -6.06
C ALA A 116 4.85 35.28 -6.93
N GLY A 117 4.20 34.94 -8.03
CA GLY A 117 3.66 35.89 -8.99
C GLY A 117 2.37 36.58 -8.54
N SER A 118 2.12 37.78 -9.06
CA SER A 118 0.88 38.53 -8.77
C SER A 118 -0.39 37.84 -9.28
N GLY A 119 -0.26 36.88 -10.20
CA GLY A 119 -1.36 36.04 -10.68
C GLY A 119 -1.85 35.04 -9.65
N PHE A 120 -1.02 34.63 -8.68
CA PHE A 120 -1.38 33.62 -7.67
C PHE A 120 -2.63 34.00 -6.88
N ALA A 121 -2.71 35.25 -6.43
CA ALA A 121 -3.84 35.77 -5.67
C ALA A 121 -5.16 35.82 -6.47
N LYS A 122 -5.10 35.70 -7.81
CA LYS A 122 -6.28 35.66 -8.69
C LYS A 122 -6.76 34.24 -8.97
N LEU A 123 -5.95 33.22 -8.65
CA LEU A 123 -6.34 31.82 -8.77
C LEU A 123 -7.44 31.49 -7.77
N THR A 124 -8.26 30.50 -8.09
CA THR A 124 -9.23 29.94 -7.13
C THR A 124 -8.52 29.31 -5.93
N PRO A 125 -9.18 29.16 -4.77
CA PRO A 125 -8.58 28.51 -3.60
C PRO A 125 -8.05 27.10 -3.89
N THR A 126 -8.74 26.34 -4.74
CA THR A 126 -8.31 25.01 -5.18
C THR A 126 -7.01 25.08 -5.96
N GLN A 127 -6.92 25.96 -6.95
CA GLN A 127 -5.71 26.13 -7.75
C GLN A 127 -4.52 26.62 -6.92
N GLN A 128 -4.74 27.56 -5.99
CA GLN A 128 -3.70 28.00 -5.05
C GLN A 128 -3.18 26.84 -4.20
N THR A 129 -4.09 25.98 -3.73
CA THR A 129 -3.74 24.79 -2.94
C THR A 129 -2.91 23.81 -3.74
N ILE A 130 -3.29 23.52 -4.99
CA ILE A 130 -2.53 22.64 -5.89
C ILE A 130 -1.12 23.19 -6.09
N ILE A 131 -0.97 24.46 -6.46
CA ILE A 131 0.36 25.07 -6.64
C ILE A 131 1.21 25.01 -5.35
N ASN A 132 0.60 25.25 -4.19
CA ASN A 132 1.31 25.14 -2.91
C ASN A 132 1.75 23.70 -2.60
N HIS A 133 0.90 22.72 -2.92
CA HIS A 133 1.23 21.30 -2.77
C HIS A 133 2.34 20.89 -3.72
N GLU A 134 2.30 21.30 -4.99
CA GLU A 134 3.37 21.07 -5.95
C GLU A 134 4.71 21.62 -5.44
N VAL A 135 4.76 22.89 -5.02
CA VAL A 135 6.00 23.48 -4.47
C VAL A 135 6.51 22.70 -3.25
N ARG A 136 5.61 22.24 -2.36
CA ARG A 136 5.98 21.38 -1.23
C ARG A 136 6.52 20.04 -1.72
N ASP A 137 5.82 19.38 -2.63
CA ASP A 137 6.11 18.01 -3.05
C ASP A 137 7.39 17.94 -3.90
N PHE A 138 7.73 18.97 -4.67
CA PHE A 138 9.07 19.11 -5.27
C PHE A 138 10.18 19.19 -4.20
N LYS A 139 9.97 19.92 -3.10
CA LYS A 139 10.95 19.95 -2.00
C LYS A 139 11.09 18.58 -1.36
N LEU A 140 9.97 17.90 -1.10
CA LEU A 140 9.96 16.56 -0.54
C LEU A 140 10.51 15.50 -1.51
N GLY A 141 10.44 15.74 -2.82
CA GLY A 141 11.10 14.94 -3.87
C GLY A 141 12.59 15.24 -4.05
N GLY A 142 13.15 16.13 -3.24
CA GLY A 142 14.58 16.45 -3.27
C GLY A 142 15.00 17.41 -4.37
N ALA A 143 14.09 18.21 -4.95
CA ALA A 143 14.43 19.20 -5.96
C ALA A 143 15.52 20.20 -5.51
N GLU A 144 15.55 20.51 -4.20
CA GLU A 144 16.53 21.43 -3.58
C GLU A 144 17.81 20.74 -3.08
N LEU A 145 17.94 19.42 -3.27
CA LEU A 145 19.15 18.70 -2.89
C LEU A 145 20.33 19.09 -3.80
N PRO A 146 21.57 19.09 -3.27
CA PRO A 146 22.76 19.17 -4.10
C PRO A 146 22.82 18.04 -5.14
N ALA A 147 23.46 18.29 -6.29
CA ALA A 147 23.53 17.34 -7.39
C ALA A 147 24.12 15.98 -6.96
N GLU A 148 25.10 15.98 -6.06
CA GLU A 148 25.70 14.76 -5.50
C GLU A 148 24.74 13.95 -4.61
N GLN A 149 23.74 14.59 -4.01
CA GLN A 149 22.74 13.93 -3.16
C GLN A 149 21.52 13.46 -3.97
N LYS A 150 21.17 14.12 -5.08
CA LYS A 150 20.04 13.73 -5.94
C LYS A 150 20.14 12.30 -6.44
N ALA A 151 21.34 11.89 -6.88
CA ALA A 151 21.59 10.52 -7.34
C ALA A 151 21.34 9.49 -6.23
N ARG A 152 21.83 9.75 -5.00
CA ARG A 152 21.58 8.86 -3.86
C ARG A 152 20.10 8.84 -3.48
N PHE A 153 19.43 9.99 -3.48
CA PHE A 153 18.01 10.08 -3.17
C PHE A 153 17.17 9.23 -4.14
N LYS A 154 17.47 9.30 -5.43
CA LYS A 154 16.83 8.46 -6.45
C LYS A 154 17.04 6.96 -6.18
N THR A 155 18.27 6.55 -5.87
CA THR A 155 18.57 5.16 -5.48
C THR A 155 17.78 4.73 -4.23
N VAL A 156 17.70 5.59 -3.21
CA VAL A 156 16.92 5.31 -1.99
C VAL A 156 15.44 5.12 -2.32
N SER A 157 14.85 5.97 -3.16
CA SER A 157 13.45 5.84 -3.61
C SER A 157 13.20 4.53 -4.37
N GLU A 158 14.11 4.15 -5.27
CA GLU A 158 14.02 2.88 -6.00
C GLU A 158 14.14 1.66 -5.09
N GLU A 159 15.07 1.68 -4.13
CA GLU A 159 15.23 0.61 -3.14
C GLU A 159 14.01 0.49 -2.24
N LEU A 160 13.46 1.60 -1.74
CA LEU A 160 12.23 1.62 -0.95
C LEU A 160 11.03 1.05 -1.72
N SER A 161 10.89 1.41 -3.00
CA SER A 161 9.83 0.89 -3.88
C SER A 161 9.94 -0.62 -4.06
N LYS A 162 11.14 -1.13 -4.37
CA LYS A 162 11.42 -2.57 -4.52
C LYS A 162 11.18 -3.35 -3.22
N LEU A 163 11.67 -2.85 -2.09
CA LEU A 163 11.50 -3.48 -0.78
C LEU A 163 10.02 -3.50 -0.36
N GLY A 164 9.28 -2.43 -0.65
CA GLY A 164 7.84 -2.35 -0.40
C GLY A 164 7.06 -3.41 -1.18
N SER A 165 7.30 -3.51 -2.50
CA SER A 165 6.67 -4.55 -3.33
C SER A 165 7.00 -5.96 -2.80
N LYS A 166 8.29 -6.23 -2.52
CA LYS A 166 8.72 -7.54 -2.01
C LYS A 166 8.10 -7.88 -0.66
N PHE A 167 7.93 -6.91 0.23
CA PHE A 167 7.26 -7.09 1.52
C PHE A 167 5.81 -7.56 1.32
N GLU A 168 5.06 -6.90 0.44
CA GLU A 168 3.66 -7.23 0.13
C GLU A 168 3.54 -8.61 -0.54
N GLU A 169 4.41 -8.91 -1.51
CA GLU A 169 4.47 -10.21 -2.18
C GLU A 169 4.71 -11.36 -1.20
N ASN A 170 5.66 -11.22 -0.28
CA ASN A 170 5.96 -12.24 0.72
C ASN A 170 4.75 -12.51 1.63
N ILE A 171 3.99 -11.49 2.02
CA ILE A 171 2.76 -11.64 2.82
C ILE A 171 1.69 -12.39 2.01
N MET A 172 1.53 -12.03 0.74
CA MET A 172 0.55 -12.65 -0.16
C MET A 172 0.90 -14.11 -0.43
N ASP A 173 2.15 -14.41 -0.79
CA ASP A 173 2.61 -15.76 -1.08
C ASP A 173 2.49 -16.67 0.15
N ASN A 174 2.85 -16.17 1.33
CA ASN A 174 2.65 -16.88 2.59
C ASN A 174 1.17 -17.15 2.90
N THR A 175 0.31 -16.16 2.66
CA THR A 175 -1.15 -16.30 2.86
C THR A 175 -1.75 -17.32 1.90
N ASN A 176 -1.32 -17.34 0.64
CA ASN A 176 -1.82 -18.22 -0.43
C ASN A 176 -1.31 -19.67 -0.29
N ASP A 177 -0.09 -19.85 0.22
CA ASP A 177 0.53 -21.17 0.39
C ASP A 177 -0.07 -21.97 1.55
N PHE A 178 -0.52 -21.28 2.60
CA PHE A 178 -1.07 -21.95 3.78
C PHE A 178 -2.38 -22.68 3.46
N LYS A 179 -2.39 -23.99 3.72
CA LYS A 179 -3.55 -24.87 3.57
C LYS A 179 -3.66 -25.76 4.79
N TYR A 180 -4.80 -25.71 5.46
CA TYR A 180 -5.12 -26.64 6.55
C TYR A 180 -6.34 -27.46 6.18
N ILE A 181 -6.17 -28.77 6.10
CA ILE A 181 -7.22 -29.71 5.67
C ILE A 181 -7.80 -30.41 6.89
N VAL A 182 -9.13 -30.35 7.02
CA VAL A 182 -9.89 -31.12 8.00
C VAL A 182 -10.72 -32.15 7.24
N GLU A 183 -10.51 -33.44 7.52
CA GLU A 183 -11.25 -34.51 6.82
C GLU A 183 -12.63 -34.78 7.44
N ASN A 184 -12.75 -34.62 8.76
CA ASN A 184 -13.94 -34.98 9.50
C ASN A 184 -14.81 -33.74 9.79
N LEU A 185 -16.05 -33.75 9.32
CA LEU A 185 -17.01 -32.68 9.57
C LEU A 185 -17.25 -32.42 11.06
N ALA A 186 -17.12 -33.45 11.91
CA ALA A 186 -17.29 -33.28 13.36
C ALA A 186 -16.26 -32.32 13.99
N ASP A 187 -15.07 -32.20 13.40
CA ASP A 187 -14.02 -31.28 13.87
C ASP A 187 -14.30 -29.81 13.51
N LEU A 188 -15.37 -29.56 12.74
CA LEU A 188 -15.84 -28.23 12.31
C LEU A 188 -17.08 -27.75 13.08
N ALA A 189 -17.41 -28.39 14.19
CA ALA A 189 -18.53 -28.00 15.04
C ALA A 189 -18.47 -26.49 15.40
N GLY A 190 -19.65 -25.86 15.39
CA GLY A 190 -19.82 -24.43 15.66
C GLY A 190 -19.69 -23.53 14.42
N LEU A 191 -18.96 -23.96 13.38
CA LEU A 191 -18.83 -23.16 12.15
C LEU A 191 -20.17 -22.94 11.44
N PRO A 192 -20.42 -21.73 10.91
CA PRO A 192 -21.52 -21.46 9.99
C PRO A 192 -21.47 -22.34 8.73
N GLU A 193 -22.64 -22.70 8.20
CA GLU A 193 -22.77 -23.59 7.04
C GLU A 193 -22.06 -23.04 5.79
N ASP A 194 -22.17 -21.73 5.54
CA ASP A 194 -21.51 -21.05 4.43
C ASP A 194 -19.98 -21.12 4.51
N ALA A 195 -19.41 -21.05 5.72
CA ALA A 195 -17.97 -21.23 5.93
C ALA A 195 -17.52 -22.67 5.66
N ILE A 196 -18.34 -23.67 6.04
CA ILE A 196 -18.08 -25.09 5.78
C ILE A 196 -18.18 -25.38 4.27
N GLU A 197 -19.20 -24.85 3.59
CA GLU A 197 -19.36 -24.97 2.13
C GLU A 197 -18.18 -24.35 1.38
N ALA A 198 -17.78 -23.14 1.76
CA ALA A 198 -16.62 -22.47 1.15
C ALA A 198 -15.32 -23.28 1.33
N ALA A 199 -15.12 -23.90 2.50
CA ALA A 199 -13.96 -24.75 2.76
C ALA A 199 -14.00 -26.06 1.96
N ALA A 200 -15.20 -26.65 1.76
CA ALA A 200 -15.38 -27.83 0.92
C ALA A 200 -15.10 -27.52 -0.56
N ASP A 201 -15.61 -26.39 -1.06
CA ASP A 201 -15.34 -25.91 -2.42
C ASP A 201 -13.86 -25.62 -2.63
N ALA A 202 -13.18 -25.04 -1.64
CA ALA A 202 -11.74 -24.81 -1.68
C ALA A 202 -10.95 -26.12 -1.78
N ALA A 203 -11.31 -27.13 -0.97
CA ALA A 203 -10.67 -28.45 -1.03
C ALA A 203 -10.88 -29.10 -2.41
N LYS A 204 -12.11 -29.06 -2.92
CA LYS A 204 -12.47 -29.63 -4.22
C LYS A 204 -11.72 -28.98 -5.39
N LYS A 205 -11.52 -27.66 -5.35
CA LYS A 205 -10.78 -26.93 -6.39
C LYS A 205 -9.33 -27.39 -6.55
N GLU A 206 -8.76 -27.95 -5.49
CA GLU A 206 -7.38 -28.45 -5.46
C GLU A 206 -7.29 -29.97 -5.35
N ASP A 207 -8.38 -30.68 -5.67
CA ASP A 207 -8.48 -32.15 -5.62
C ASP A 207 -8.16 -32.75 -4.24
N ASN A 208 -8.32 -31.97 -3.17
CA ASN A 208 -8.19 -32.41 -1.78
C ASN A 208 -9.50 -32.99 -1.24
N LYS A 209 -9.40 -33.91 -0.27
CA LYS A 209 -10.56 -34.45 0.46
C LYS A 209 -10.87 -33.59 1.69
N GLY A 210 -12.13 -33.51 2.08
CA GLY A 210 -12.57 -32.80 3.28
C GLY A 210 -12.78 -31.31 3.05
N TYR A 211 -12.28 -30.50 3.98
CA TYR A 211 -12.50 -29.06 4.06
C TYR A 211 -11.16 -28.33 4.19
N GLN A 212 -10.89 -27.38 3.29
CA GLN A 212 -9.63 -26.66 3.23
C GLN A 212 -9.79 -25.22 3.72
N PHE A 213 -8.99 -24.86 4.73
CA PHE A 213 -8.91 -23.50 5.26
C PHE A 213 -7.61 -22.82 4.85
N SER A 214 -7.70 -21.52 4.61
CA SER A 214 -6.58 -20.64 4.24
C SER A 214 -6.44 -19.49 5.24
N LEU A 215 -5.41 -18.65 5.07
CA LEU A 215 -5.22 -17.45 5.87
C LEU A 215 -5.94 -16.22 5.30
N HIS A 216 -6.68 -16.35 4.19
CA HIS A 216 -7.54 -15.27 3.72
C HIS A 216 -8.62 -14.98 4.77
N PHE A 217 -8.86 -13.70 5.02
CA PHE A 217 -9.72 -13.25 6.13
C PHE A 217 -11.12 -13.92 6.16
N PRO A 218 -11.81 -14.12 5.02
CA PRO A 218 -13.11 -14.83 5.01
C PRO A 218 -13.03 -16.32 5.36
N SER A 219 -11.86 -16.96 5.25
CA SER A 219 -11.63 -18.35 5.68
C SER A 219 -11.13 -18.42 7.12
N TYR A 220 -10.22 -17.51 7.49
CA TYR A 220 -9.59 -17.44 8.79
C TYR A 220 -10.53 -17.00 9.92
N MET A 221 -11.25 -15.88 9.73
CA MET A 221 -11.99 -15.26 10.83
C MET A 221 -13.17 -16.10 11.33
N PRO A 222 -13.98 -16.77 10.48
CA PRO A 222 -15.05 -17.64 10.96
C PRO A 222 -14.55 -18.78 11.86
N VAL A 223 -13.35 -19.31 11.59
CA VAL A 223 -12.72 -20.31 12.48
C VAL A 223 -12.48 -19.74 13.86
N LEU A 224 -11.89 -18.56 13.93
CA LEU A 224 -11.57 -17.90 15.21
C LEU A 224 -12.81 -17.50 16.00
N GLN A 225 -13.92 -17.19 15.33
CA GLN A 225 -15.16 -16.76 15.96
C GLN A 225 -16.06 -17.91 16.38
N TYR A 226 -16.13 -18.99 15.60
CA TYR A 226 -17.21 -19.96 15.72
C TYR A 226 -16.77 -21.41 15.92
N ALA A 227 -15.53 -21.77 15.57
CA ALA A 227 -15.12 -23.17 15.66
C ALA A 227 -15.01 -23.60 17.13
N ASP A 228 -15.79 -24.59 17.56
CA ASP A 228 -15.70 -25.17 18.91
C ASP A 228 -14.35 -25.86 19.14
N ASN A 229 -13.74 -26.36 18.06
CA ASN A 229 -12.43 -26.99 18.08
C ASN A 229 -11.31 -25.97 18.39
N ARG A 230 -10.91 -25.89 19.66
CA ARG A 230 -9.84 -25.00 20.12
C ARG A 230 -8.50 -25.21 19.40
N ALA A 231 -8.15 -26.45 19.04
CA ALA A 231 -6.89 -26.76 18.35
C ALA A 231 -6.89 -26.24 16.91
N LEU A 232 -8.05 -26.27 16.25
CA LEU A 232 -8.22 -25.64 14.93
C LEU A 232 -8.02 -24.12 15.03
N ARG A 233 -8.64 -23.47 16.03
CA ARG A 233 -8.44 -22.02 16.28
C ARG A 233 -6.98 -21.68 16.54
N GLU A 234 -6.31 -22.45 17.40
CA GLU A 234 -4.89 -22.25 17.72
C GLU A 234 -4.01 -22.37 16.47
N THR A 235 -4.23 -23.40 15.65
CA THR A 235 -3.44 -23.67 14.45
C THR A 235 -3.53 -22.50 13.47
N LEU A 236 -4.75 -22.06 13.14
CA LEU A 236 -4.95 -20.93 12.23
C LEU A 236 -4.46 -19.62 12.82
N TYR A 237 -4.69 -19.37 14.12
CA TYR A 237 -4.19 -18.17 14.78
C TYR A 237 -2.68 -18.04 14.67
N ARG A 238 -1.94 -19.11 15.03
CA ARG A 238 -0.49 -19.11 14.99
C ARG A 238 0.01 -18.87 13.57
N ALA A 239 -0.53 -19.61 12.60
CA ALA A 239 -0.18 -19.43 11.20
C ALA A 239 -0.41 -17.99 10.71
N TYR A 240 -1.55 -17.38 11.05
CA TYR A 240 -1.88 -16.00 10.69
C TYR A 240 -0.96 -14.97 11.36
N ALA A 241 -0.64 -15.18 12.64
CA ALA A 241 0.18 -14.28 13.44
C ALA A 241 1.67 -14.31 13.06
N THR A 242 2.14 -15.40 12.44
CA THR A 242 3.54 -15.59 12.03
C THR A 242 3.76 -15.46 10.53
N ARG A 243 2.80 -14.93 9.76
CA ARG A 243 2.94 -14.78 8.31
C ARG A 243 4.13 -13.90 7.94
N ALA A 244 4.89 -14.35 6.94
CA ALA A 244 6.06 -13.65 6.41
C ALA A 244 7.05 -13.20 7.50
N SER A 245 7.21 -14.01 8.54
CA SER A 245 8.15 -13.79 9.63
C SER A 245 9.23 -14.88 9.64
N GLU A 246 10.22 -14.72 10.51
CA GLU A 246 11.27 -15.70 10.78
C GLU A 246 10.73 -17.05 11.29
N LEU A 247 9.47 -17.08 11.73
CA LEU A 247 8.74 -18.28 12.18
C LEU A 247 7.95 -18.95 11.04
N SER A 248 8.04 -18.43 9.82
CA SER A 248 7.44 -19.01 8.62
C SER A 248 8.51 -19.54 7.67
N LYS A 249 8.24 -19.62 6.36
CA LYS A 249 9.24 -20.04 5.38
C LYS A 249 10.35 -18.97 5.24
N PRO A 250 11.64 -19.32 5.34
CA PRO A 250 12.74 -18.34 5.32
C PRO A 250 12.76 -17.42 4.08
N GLU A 251 12.32 -17.92 2.92
CA GLU A 251 12.25 -17.15 1.67
C GLU A 251 11.21 -16.01 1.68
N TRP A 252 10.28 -16.03 2.65
CA TRP A 252 9.23 -15.02 2.82
C TRP A 252 9.42 -14.20 4.10
N ASP A 253 10.55 -14.33 4.80
CA ASP A 253 10.80 -13.54 6.01
C ASP A 253 10.98 -12.05 5.69
N ASN A 254 10.06 -11.23 6.20
CA ASN A 254 10.07 -9.78 6.03
C ASN A 254 10.89 -9.05 7.12
N THR A 255 11.42 -9.73 8.13
CA THR A 255 12.14 -9.11 9.25
C THR A 255 13.33 -8.27 8.77
N GLY A 256 14.13 -8.83 7.84
CA GLY A 256 15.24 -8.13 7.21
C GLY A 256 14.78 -6.93 6.37
N LEU A 257 13.73 -7.12 5.56
CA LEU A 257 13.16 -6.06 4.72
C LEU A 257 12.67 -4.88 5.56
N ILE A 258 11.98 -5.12 6.67
CA ILE A 258 11.51 -4.07 7.60
C ILE A 258 12.70 -3.24 8.10
N SER A 259 13.78 -3.90 8.54
CA SER A 259 14.99 -3.23 9.00
C SER A 259 15.57 -2.32 7.91
N ASP A 260 15.68 -2.80 6.68
CA ASP A 260 16.28 -2.04 5.59
C ASP A 260 15.38 -0.88 5.11
N ILE A 261 14.05 -1.10 5.07
CA ILE A 261 13.07 -0.02 4.85
C ILE A 261 13.22 1.08 5.90
N LEU A 262 13.36 0.73 7.19
CA LEU A 262 13.50 1.72 8.26
C LEU A 262 14.80 2.51 8.16
N LYS A 263 15.92 1.87 7.79
CA LYS A 263 17.21 2.55 7.55
C LYS A 263 17.10 3.54 6.39
N LEU A 264 16.53 3.09 5.26
CA LEU A 264 16.38 3.93 4.07
C LEU A 264 15.43 5.10 4.30
N LYS A 265 14.31 4.89 5.01
CA LYS A 265 13.40 5.97 5.43
C LYS A 265 14.08 6.99 6.35
N GLN A 266 14.98 6.54 7.22
CA GLN A 266 15.77 7.43 8.07
C GLN A 266 16.78 8.25 7.24
N GLU A 267 17.43 7.62 6.27
CA GLU A 267 18.34 8.29 5.34
C GLU A 267 17.60 9.35 4.49
N GLU A 268 16.49 8.98 3.88
CA GLU A 268 15.61 9.87 3.10
C GLU A 268 15.21 11.12 3.91
N ALA A 269 14.75 10.91 5.14
CA ALA A 269 14.37 12.01 6.03
C ALA A 269 15.55 12.95 6.32
N GLN A 270 16.74 12.40 6.59
CA GLN A 270 17.94 13.19 6.86
C GLN A 270 18.41 13.99 5.65
N MET A 271 18.36 13.41 4.45
CA MET A 271 18.68 14.11 3.21
C MET A 271 17.80 15.34 3.03
N LEU A 272 16.50 15.22 3.34
CA LEU A 272 15.52 16.30 3.25
C LEU A 272 15.52 17.25 4.47
N GLY A 273 16.45 17.08 5.41
CA GLY A 273 16.63 17.97 6.56
C GLY A 273 15.69 17.69 7.75
N PHE A 274 14.98 16.57 7.75
CA PHE A 274 14.15 16.11 8.87
C PHE A 274 14.96 15.23 9.84
N LYS A 275 14.57 15.18 11.11
CA LYS A 275 15.28 14.36 12.11
C LYS A 275 14.96 12.87 11.97
N ASN A 276 13.76 12.55 11.49
CA ASN A 276 13.25 11.20 11.33
C ASN A 276 12.10 11.16 10.31
N PHE A 277 11.75 9.96 9.87
CA PHE A 277 10.70 9.77 8.86
C PHE A 277 9.30 10.18 9.32
N ALA A 278 9.02 10.21 10.62
CA ALA A 278 7.72 10.66 11.11
C ALA A 278 7.53 12.17 10.87
N GLU A 279 8.57 12.98 11.06
CA GLU A 279 8.54 14.42 10.71
C GLU A 279 8.33 14.61 9.19
N LEU A 280 9.07 13.87 8.36
CA LEU A 280 8.90 13.89 6.91
C LEU A 280 7.45 13.52 6.51
N SER A 281 6.93 12.42 7.07
CA SER A 281 5.57 11.94 6.82
C SER A 281 4.49 12.96 7.21
N LEU A 282 4.73 13.75 8.25
CA LEU A 282 3.79 14.77 8.70
C LEU A 282 3.77 16.04 7.84
N ALA A 283 4.80 16.29 7.01
CA ALA A 283 4.85 17.45 6.14
C ALA A 283 3.66 17.54 5.16
N THR A 284 2.97 16.43 4.91
CA THR A 284 1.77 16.35 4.04
C THR A 284 0.47 16.07 4.81
N LYS A 285 0.50 16.09 6.15
CA LYS A 285 -0.63 15.72 7.03
C LYS A 285 -1.07 16.91 7.89
N MET A 286 -2.21 16.74 8.56
CA MET A 286 -2.81 17.78 9.42
C MET A 286 -2.12 17.95 10.78
N ALA A 287 -1.39 16.94 11.26
CA ALA A 287 -0.72 17.02 12.56
C ALA A 287 0.66 17.67 12.41
N ASP A 288 0.98 18.62 13.28
CA ASP A 288 2.16 19.48 13.13
C ASP A 288 3.46 18.79 13.56
N THR A 289 3.39 17.91 14.57
CA THR A 289 4.59 17.27 15.14
C THR A 289 4.35 15.81 15.52
N PRO A 290 5.39 14.95 15.47
CA PRO A 290 5.27 13.58 15.96
C PRO A 290 4.86 13.51 17.44
N LYS A 291 5.31 14.48 18.25
CA LYS A 291 4.95 14.57 19.66
C LYS A 291 3.44 14.78 19.87
N GLN A 292 2.81 15.64 19.08
CA GLN A 292 1.36 15.85 19.14
C GLN A 292 0.60 14.55 18.85
N VAL A 293 1.06 13.77 17.86
CA VAL A 293 0.48 12.46 17.52
C VAL A 293 0.63 11.48 18.67
N THR A 294 1.84 11.33 19.23
CA THR A 294 2.06 10.41 20.35
C THR A 294 1.30 10.82 21.61
N ASP A 295 1.27 12.11 21.95
CA ASP A 295 0.53 12.60 23.12
C ASP A 295 -0.99 12.34 23.00
N PHE A 296 -1.54 12.49 21.79
CA PHE A 296 -2.94 12.17 21.50
C PHE A 296 -3.21 10.66 21.68
N LEU A 297 -2.39 9.80 21.06
CA LEU A 297 -2.54 8.35 21.16
C LEU A 297 -2.35 7.84 22.60
N ASP A 298 -1.38 8.36 23.33
CA ASP A 298 -1.14 8.02 24.73
C ASP A 298 -2.32 8.43 25.62
N THR A 299 -2.93 9.59 25.34
CA THR A 299 -4.13 10.03 26.07
C THR A 299 -5.30 9.11 25.79
N LEU A 300 -5.50 8.69 24.53
CA LEU A 300 -6.52 7.72 24.15
C LEU A 300 -6.28 6.38 24.85
N ALA A 301 -5.06 5.85 24.79
CA ALA A 301 -4.67 4.59 25.42
C ALA A 301 -4.91 4.61 26.93
N LYS A 302 -4.51 5.69 27.62
CA LYS A 302 -4.74 5.87 29.07
C LYS A 302 -6.23 5.84 29.43
N ARG A 303 -7.09 6.42 28.60
CA ARG A 303 -8.54 6.45 28.83
C ARG A 303 -9.23 5.14 28.46
N ALA A 304 -8.75 4.45 27.43
CA ALA A 304 -9.31 3.18 26.95
C ALA A 304 -8.90 1.99 27.83
N LYS A 305 -7.67 2.01 28.40
CA LYS A 305 -7.11 0.88 29.13
C LYS A 305 -8.00 0.33 30.27
N PRO A 306 -8.62 1.15 31.14
CA PRO A 306 -9.50 0.62 32.19
C PRO A 306 -10.72 -0.14 31.65
N TYR A 307 -11.24 0.26 30.49
CA TYR A 307 -12.35 -0.44 29.81
C TYR A 307 -11.87 -1.75 29.20
N ALA A 308 -10.72 -1.73 28.50
CA ALA A 308 -10.12 -2.95 27.96
C ALA A 308 -9.77 -3.98 29.05
N GLU A 309 -9.32 -3.53 30.22
CA GLU A 309 -9.09 -4.40 31.39
C GLU A 309 -10.40 -5.00 31.91
N LYS A 310 -11.50 -4.23 31.92
CA LYS A 310 -12.83 -4.72 32.30
C LYS A 310 -13.35 -5.74 31.28
N ASP A 311 -13.25 -5.44 29.99
CA ASP A 311 -13.65 -6.35 28.91
C ASP A 311 -12.88 -7.67 29.01
N MET A 312 -11.57 -7.61 29.26
CA MET A 312 -10.74 -8.79 29.49
C MET A 312 -11.20 -9.60 30.72
N GLN A 313 -11.61 -8.94 31.81
CA GLN A 313 -12.17 -9.64 32.98
C GLN A 313 -13.50 -10.32 32.65
N GLU A 314 -14.37 -9.68 31.86
CA GLU A 314 -15.63 -10.25 31.40
C GLU A 314 -15.40 -11.47 30.50
N LEU A 315 -14.47 -11.37 29.55
CA LEU A 315 -14.04 -12.49 28.70
C LEU A 315 -13.48 -13.65 29.54
N LEU A 316 -12.54 -13.39 30.45
CA LEU A 316 -11.97 -14.43 31.32
C LEU A 316 -13.04 -15.10 32.21
N ALA A 317 -14.04 -14.35 32.68
CA ALA A 317 -15.15 -14.90 33.45
C ALA A 317 -16.08 -15.76 32.58
N TYR A 318 -16.33 -15.35 31.34
CA TYR A 318 -17.16 -16.11 30.39
C TYR A 318 -16.44 -17.36 29.87
N ALA A 319 -15.15 -17.27 29.56
CA ALA A 319 -14.29 -18.40 29.16
C ALA A 319 -14.37 -19.57 30.15
N LYS A 320 -14.38 -19.29 31.46
CA LYS A 320 -14.54 -20.31 32.51
C LYS A 320 -15.88 -21.06 32.42
N LYS A 321 -16.96 -20.40 31.98
CA LYS A 321 -18.26 -21.05 31.75
C LYS A 321 -18.21 -22.01 30.55
N LEU A 322 -17.32 -21.75 29.61
CA LEU A 322 -17.02 -22.62 28.46
C LEU A 322 -15.95 -23.70 28.79
N GLY A 323 -15.47 -23.76 30.03
CA GLY A 323 -14.41 -24.69 30.45
C GLY A 323 -12.99 -24.27 30.07
N ILE A 324 -12.80 -23.06 29.54
CA ILE A 324 -11.49 -22.50 29.17
C ILE A 324 -10.92 -21.73 30.37
N ASN A 325 -9.96 -22.35 31.07
CA ASN A 325 -9.35 -21.76 32.27
C ASN A 325 -8.06 -20.96 31.98
N ASP A 326 -7.47 -21.20 30.82
CA ASP A 326 -6.18 -20.69 30.34
C ASP A 326 -6.37 -19.91 29.03
N MET A 327 -7.33 -18.96 28.99
CA MET A 327 -7.68 -18.23 27.77
C MET A 327 -6.44 -17.65 27.06
N GLN A 328 -6.31 -17.96 25.76
CA GLN A 328 -5.21 -17.52 24.90
C GLN A 328 -5.74 -16.57 23.82
N ALA A 329 -4.84 -16.03 23.00
CA ALA A 329 -5.20 -15.09 21.93
C ALA A 329 -6.15 -15.69 20.86
N TRP A 330 -6.07 -17.01 20.61
CA TRP A 330 -6.98 -17.73 19.71
C TRP A 330 -8.35 -18.07 20.32
N ASP A 331 -8.55 -17.73 21.59
CA ASP A 331 -9.86 -17.88 22.26
C ASP A 331 -10.63 -16.54 22.26
N VAL A 332 -9.96 -15.40 22.08
CA VAL A 332 -10.56 -14.06 22.27
C VAL A 332 -11.77 -13.79 21.37
N ALA A 333 -11.76 -14.24 20.12
CA ALA A 333 -12.86 -14.01 19.18
C ALA A 333 -14.03 -14.99 19.36
N TYR A 334 -13.77 -16.14 19.99
CA TYR A 334 -14.75 -17.22 20.22
C TYR A 334 -15.53 -17.01 21.53
N VAL A 335 -14.84 -16.52 22.57
CA VAL A 335 -15.38 -16.22 23.90
C VAL A 335 -16.25 -14.97 23.85
#